data_AF-R7V203-F1
#
_entry.id   AF-R7V203-F1
#
_cell.length_a   1.000
_cell.length_b   1.000
_cell.length_c   1.000
_cell.angle_alpha   90.00
_cell.angle_beta   90.00
_cell.angle_gamma   90.00
#
_symmetry.space_group_name_H-M   'P 1'
#
loop_
_entity.id
_entity.type
_entity.pdbx_description
1 polymer ?
#
loop_
_entity_poly.entity_id
_entity_poly.type
_entity_poly.pdbx_seq_one_letter_code
_entity_poly.pdbx_strand_id
1 'polypeptide(L)'
;MADNSVQYTMKNMIQARGTLLPLPEVTADRSFLSLYIDRIGFKDTSSYLEPYLTISVKDENGKDLSSPQDTPISGHRSDACIHFGVQVHIQRPLESLLAGHAIVFEFKHYKPKKRAVSTKCWAFLEHDELKEGEVALELYKKPCDPKRKKLKLMSVKPLFLHLKLILP
;
A
#
# COMPACT_ATOMS: atom_id res chain seq x y z
N MET A 1 -33.16 10.26 8.19
CA MET A 1 -31.90 10.90 7.74
C MET A 1 -30.78 10.29 8.58
N ALA A 2 -29.97 9.39 8.02
CA ALA A 2 -28.88 8.79 8.78
C ALA A 2 -27.82 9.88 9.05
N ASP A 3 -27.37 9.98 10.30
CA ASP A 3 -26.46 11.01 10.78
C ASP A 3 -25.09 10.90 10.10
N ASN A 4 -24.78 11.84 9.20
CA ASN A 4 -23.51 11.95 8.49
C ASN A 4 -22.31 12.09 9.44
N SER A 5 -22.51 12.55 10.68
CA SER A 5 -21.44 12.69 11.67
C SER A 5 -21.01 11.33 12.24
N VAL A 6 -21.95 10.41 12.45
CA VAL A 6 -21.68 9.04 12.91
C VAL A 6 -20.99 8.24 11.81
N GLN A 7 -21.44 8.36 10.55
CA GLN A 7 -20.80 7.72 9.40
C GLN A 7 -19.36 8.24 9.18
N TYR A 8 -19.14 9.55 9.33
CA TYR A 8 -17.79 10.14 9.25
C TYR A 8 -16.88 9.64 10.39
N THR A 9 -17.40 9.54 11.61
CA THR A 9 -16.66 9.07 12.78
C THR A 9 -16.31 7.58 12.67
N MET A 10 -17.25 6.73 12.24
CA MET A 10 -16.98 5.31 11.99
C MET A 10 -15.97 5.09 10.88
N LYS A 11 -16.09 5.83 9.77
CA LYS A 11 -15.13 5.75 8.66
C LYS A 11 -13.72 6.14 9.09
N ASN A 12 -13.59 7.20 9.89
CA ASN A 12 -12.30 7.60 10.44
C ASN A 12 -11.74 6.58 11.44
N MET A 13 -12.58 5.94 12.26
CA MET A 13 -12.11 4.90 13.18
C MET A 13 -11.66 3.62 12.44
N ILE A 14 -12.39 3.20 11.40
CA ILE A 14 -11.98 2.07 10.55
C ILE A 14 -10.65 2.40 9.89
N GLN A 15 -10.52 3.60 9.34
CA GLN A 15 -9.30 4.02 8.67
C GLN A 15 -8.12 4.17 9.64
N ALA A 16 -8.35 4.61 10.87
CA ALA A 16 -7.33 4.66 11.92
C ALA A 16 -6.78 3.27 12.27
N ARG A 17 -7.66 2.25 12.29
CA ARG A 17 -7.28 0.86 12.56
C ARG A 17 -6.75 0.12 11.33
N GLY A 18 -7.03 0.61 10.13
CA GLY A 18 -6.75 -0.11 8.89
C GLY A 18 -7.73 -1.26 8.64
N THR A 19 -7.52 -1.96 7.51
CA THR A 19 -8.31 -3.12 7.09
C THR A 19 -7.43 -4.32 6.74
N LEU A 20 -6.22 -4.37 7.32
CA LEU A 20 -5.31 -5.50 7.16
C LEU A 20 -5.97 -6.79 7.64
N LEU A 21 -5.80 -7.85 6.85
CA LEU A 21 -6.36 -9.17 7.09
C LEU A 21 -5.29 -10.10 7.66
N PRO A 22 -5.68 -11.13 8.43
CA PRO A 22 -4.74 -12.13 8.92
C PRO A 22 -4.10 -12.91 7.76
N LEU A 23 -3.02 -13.63 8.06
CA LEU A 23 -2.44 -14.60 7.14
C LEU A 23 -3.53 -15.62 6.74
N PRO A 24 -3.75 -15.87 5.44
CA PRO A 24 -4.67 -16.91 5.01
C PRO A 24 -4.26 -18.29 5.54
N GLU A 25 -5.22 -19.22 5.62
CA GLU A 25 -4.94 -20.59 6.03
C GLU A 25 -3.93 -21.25 5.07
N VAL A 26 -2.80 -21.68 5.63
CA VAL A 26 -1.71 -22.32 4.88
C VAL A 26 -2.03 -23.81 4.75
N THR A 27 -2.08 -24.28 3.50
CA THR A 27 -2.22 -25.70 3.16
C THR A 27 -0.98 -26.15 2.40
N ALA A 28 -0.76 -27.47 2.29
CA ALA A 28 0.46 -28.02 1.67
C ALA A 28 0.68 -27.61 0.20
N ASP A 29 -0.39 -27.15 -0.48
CA ASP A 29 -0.44 -26.76 -1.88
C ASP A 29 -0.52 -25.23 -2.10
N ARG A 30 -0.49 -24.43 -1.01
CA ARG A 30 -0.72 -22.98 -1.09
C ARG A 30 0.27 -22.18 -0.26
N SER A 31 1.06 -21.39 -0.97
CA SER A 31 2.09 -20.52 -0.43
C SER A 31 1.61 -19.07 -0.45
N PHE A 32 1.84 -18.32 0.63
CA PHE A 32 1.40 -16.93 0.73
C PHE A 32 2.56 -15.98 0.99
N LEU A 33 2.60 -14.89 0.23
CA LEU A 33 3.55 -13.80 0.47
C LEU A 33 3.09 -12.93 1.63
N SER A 34 4.00 -12.65 2.55
CA SER A 34 3.85 -11.59 3.54
C SER A 34 4.83 -10.45 3.24
N LEU A 35 4.40 -9.23 3.52
CA LEU A 35 5.18 -8.01 3.31
C LEU A 35 5.29 -7.27 4.63
N TYR A 36 6.50 -6.97 5.08
CA TYR A 36 6.71 -5.98 6.13
C TYR A 36 6.91 -4.61 5.49
N ILE A 37 5.97 -3.70 5.73
CA ILE A 37 6.06 -2.32 5.28
C ILE A 37 6.83 -1.52 6.33
N ASP A 38 8.10 -1.24 6.06
CA ASP A 38 8.96 -0.49 6.98
C ASP A 38 8.61 1.00 6.94
N ARG A 39 8.98 1.68 5.84
CA ARG A 39 8.88 3.14 5.74
C ARG A 39 8.75 3.62 4.30
N ILE A 40 8.30 4.86 4.14
CA ILE A 40 8.27 5.57 2.86
C ILE A 40 9.00 6.91 2.97
N GLY A 41 9.85 7.21 2.00
CA GLY A 41 10.64 8.44 1.93
C GLY A 41 9.91 9.59 1.24
N PHE A 42 10.01 10.79 1.82
CA PHE A 42 9.56 12.05 1.24
C PHE A 42 10.57 13.18 1.50
N LYS A 43 10.45 14.29 0.75
CA LYS A 43 11.26 15.49 1.02
C LYS A 43 10.84 16.21 2.30
N ASP A 44 9.55 16.14 2.62
CA ASP A 44 8.93 16.76 3.80
C ASP A 44 7.70 15.92 4.15
N THR A 45 7.70 15.33 5.33
CA THR A 45 6.63 14.45 5.82
C THR A 45 5.56 15.19 6.64
N SER A 46 5.83 16.42 7.07
CA SER A 46 4.98 17.18 8.00
C SER A 46 3.61 17.50 7.40
N SER A 47 3.55 17.65 6.08
CA SER A 47 2.32 17.98 5.35
C SER A 47 1.34 16.80 5.14
N TYR A 48 1.75 15.57 5.48
CA TYR A 48 0.91 14.38 5.32
C TYR A 48 0.17 14.05 6.62
N LEU A 49 -1.07 14.53 6.71
CA LEU A 49 -1.96 14.22 7.82
C LEU A 49 -2.61 12.85 7.62
N GLU A 50 -2.69 12.09 8.72
CA GLU A 50 -3.32 10.77 8.74
C GLU A 50 -2.84 9.86 7.60
N PRO A 51 -1.52 9.68 7.42
CA PRO A 51 -0.99 8.93 6.29
C PRO A 51 -1.21 7.43 6.46
N TYR A 52 -1.57 6.75 5.38
CA TYR A 52 -1.72 5.30 5.32
C TYR A 52 -1.41 4.79 3.91
N LEU A 53 -1.23 3.49 3.76
CA LEU A 53 -1.08 2.82 2.46
C LEU A 53 -2.31 1.97 2.16
N THR A 54 -2.78 2.01 0.92
CA THR A 54 -3.66 0.97 0.36
C THR A 54 -2.82 0.00 -0.44
N ILE A 55 -2.94 -1.29 -0.14
CA ILE A 55 -2.28 -2.39 -0.83
C ILE A 55 -3.34 -3.16 -1.62
N SER A 56 -3.10 -3.37 -2.91
CA SER A 56 -4.01 -4.10 -3.79
C SER A 56 -3.24 -5.03 -4.70
N VAL A 57 -3.76 -6.22 -4.97
CA VAL A 57 -3.20 -7.14 -5.95
C VAL A 57 -4.03 -7.00 -7.21
N LYS A 58 -3.39 -6.69 -8.33
CA LYS A 58 -4.07 -6.41 -9.59
C LYS A 58 -3.53 -7.29 -10.71
N ASP A 59 -4.40 -7.69 -11.63
CA ASP A 59 -4.00 -8.38 -12.85
C ASP A 59 -3.34 -7.44 -13.88
N GLU A 60 -2.95 -7.99 -15.03
CA GLU A 60 -2.38 -7.23 -16.16
C GLU A 60 -3.31 -6.13 -16.70
N ASN A 61 -4.62 -6.27 -16.48
CA ASN A 61 -5.64 -5.34 -16.91
C ASN A 61 -5.96 -4.31 -15.82
N GLY A 62 -5.29 -4.37 -14.67
CA GLY A 62 -5.48 -3.46 -13.55
C GLY A 62 -6.72 -3.76 -12.70
N LYS A 63 -7.35 -4.92 -12.88
CA LYS A 63 -8.50 -5.37 -12.09
C LYS A 63 -8.00 -5.98 -10.79
N ASP A 64 -8.68 -5.66 -9.68
CA ASP A 64 -8.39 -6.25 -8.39
C ASP A 64 -8.63 -7.77 -8.39
N LEU A 65 -7.60 -8.52 -7.99
CA LEU A 65 -7.66 -9.96 -7.77
C LEU A 65 -8.18 -10.28 -6.36
N SER A 66 -8.07 -9.36 -5.41
CA SER A 66 -8.61 -9.48 -4.05
C SER A 66 -9.05 -8.12 -3.53
N SER A 67 -9.82 -8.09 -2.44
CA SER A 67 -10.14 -6.84 -1.75
C SER A 67 -8.86 -6.10 -1.36
N PRO A 68 -8.74 -4.79 -1.65
CA PRO A 68 -7.64 -3.98 -1.15
C PRO A 68 -7.60 -3.93 0.38
N GLN A 69 -6.40 -3.79 0.92
CA GLN A 69 -6.15 -3.68 2.36
C GLN A 69 -5.50 -2.34 2.68
N ASP A 70 -5.97 -1.67 3.72
CA ASP A 70 -5.42 -0.41 4.21
C ASP A 70 -4.59 -0.65 5.46
N THR A 71 -3.39 -0.07 5.51
CA THR A 71 -2.64 -0.03 6.77
C THR A 71 -3.38 0.83 7.80
N PRO A 72 -3.13 0.64 9.10
CA PRO A 72 -3.42 1.67 10.08
C PRO A 72 -2.79 3.02 9.69
N ILE A 73 -3.34 4.10 10.22
CA ILE A 73 -2.74 5.42 10.09
C ILE A 73 -1.38 5.43 10.82
N SER A 74 -0.33 5.89 10.12
CA SER A 74 0.98 6.05 10.74
C SER A 74 1.09 7.38 11.51
N GLY A 75 1.39 7.27 12.81
CA GLY A 75 1.79 8.39 13.65
C GLY A 75 3.32 8.61 13.70
N HIS A 76 4.12 7.60 13.36
CA HIS A 76 5.57 7.62 13.54
C HIS A 76 6.28 8.18 12.30
N ARG A 77 6.92 9.35 12.45
CA ARG A 77 7.58 10.05 11.34
C ARG A 77 8.88 10.72 11.80
N SER A 78 9.83 10.78 10.87
CA SER A 78 10.96 11.71 10.88
C SER A 78 10.79 12.73 9.76
N ASP A 79 11.68 13.72 9.66
CA ASP A 79 11.60 14.78 8.63
C ASP A 79 11.53 14.23 7.20
N ALA A 80 12.19 13.10 6.94
CA ALA A 80 12.33 12.50 5.61
C ALA A 80 11.53 11.19 5.42
N CYS A 81 11.04 10.55 6.47
CA CYS A 81 10.36 9.26 6.36
C CYS A 81 9.09 9.17 7.20
N ILE A 82 8.10 8.44 6.70
CA ILE A 82 6.95 7.97 7.48
C ILE A 82 7.12 6.47 7.68
N HIS A 83 7.10 6.02 8.93
CA HIS A 83 7.30 4.62 9.31
C HIS A 83 5.95 3.95 9.56
N PHE A 84 5.71 2.81 8.93
CA PHE A 84 4.50 2.03 9.14
C PHE A 84 4.76 0.89 10.12
N GLY A 85 5.82 0.12 9.89
CA GLY A 85 6.20 -0.99 10.75
C GLY A 85 5.13 -2.08 10.87
N VAL A 86 4.37 -2.34 9.80
CA VAL A 86 3.25 -3.29 9.80
C VAL A 86 3.47 -4.41 8.81
N GLN A 87 2.97 -5.60 9.15
CA GLN A 87 2.94 -6.74 8.25
C GLN A 87 1.61 -6.80 7.48
N VAL A 88 1.69 -7.07 6.18
CA VAL A 88 0.54 -7.22 5.28
C VAL A 88 0.62 -8.59 4.63
N HIS A 89 -0.49 -9.34 4.68
CA HIS A 89 -0.58 -10.67 4.09
C HIS A 89 -1.31 -10.61 2.76
N ILE A 90 -0.66 -11.08 1.69
CA ILE A 90 -1.30 -11.16 0.38
C ILE A 90 -2.35 -12.26 0.42
N GLN A 91 -3.61 -11.89 0.12
CA GLN A 91 -4.78 -12.75 0.29
C GLN A 91 -5.03 -13.68 -0.91
N ARG A 92 -4.01 -13.85 -1.77
CA ARG A 92 -4.01 -14.76 -2.91
C ARG A 92 -2.79 -15.67 -2.81
N PRO A 93 -2.95 -16.99 -2.97
CA PRO A 93 -1.81 -17.89 -2.99
C PRO A 93 -0.93 -17.59 -4.20
N LEU A 94 0.39 -17.69 -4.02
CA LEU A 94 1.39 -17.39 -5.05
C LEU A 94 1.16 -18.24 -6.30
N GLU A 95 0.72 -19.48 -6.14
CA GLU A 95 0.41 -20.44 -7.21
C GLU A 95 -0.76 -19.98 -8.11
N SER A 96 -1.63 -19.09 -7.60
CA SER A 96 -2.75 -18.52 -8.37
C SER A 96 -2.42 -17.21 -9.05
N LEU A 97 -1.26 -16.61 -8.74
CA LEU A 97 -0.85 -15.33 -9.29
C LEU A 97 -0.16 -15.54 -10.64
N LEU A 98 -0.92 -15.38 -11.71
CA LEU A 98 -0.40 -15.47 -13.08
C LEU A 98 0.61 -14.37 -13.38
N ALA A 99 1.44 -14.60 -14.40
CA ALA A 99 2.34 -13.59 -14.95
C ALA A 99 1.55 -12.33 -15.34
N GLY A 100 2.15 -11.15 -15.11
CA GLY A 100 1.53 -9.86 -15.39
C GLY A 100 0.67 -9.30 -14.24
N HIS A 101 0.52 -10.01 -13.12
CA HIS A 101 -0.01 -9.38 -11.91
C HIS A 101 1.01 -8.38 -11.31
N ALA A 102 0.51 -7.48 -10.46
CA ALA A 102 1.35 -6.65 -9.60
C ALA A 102 0.69 -6.40 -8.26
N ILE A 103 1.52 -6.24 -7.23
CA ILE A 103 1.11 -5.72 -5.94
C ILE A 103 1.31 -4.21 -5.98
N VAL A 104 0.24 -3.45 -5.82
CA VAL A 104 0.21 -1.99 -5.94
C VAL A 104 0.03 -1.36 -4.56
N PHE A 105 0.87 -0.38 -4.26
CA PHE A 105 0.88 0.38 -3.02
C PHE A 105 0.51 1.83 -3.33
N GLU A 106 -0.58 2.33 -2.76
CA GLU A 106 -0.97 3.74 -2.88
C GLU A 106 -0.78 4.46 -1.55
N PHE A 107 0.11 5.45 -1.51
CA PHE A 107 0.22 6.32 -0.33
C PHE A 107 -0.89 7.37 -0.35
N LYS A 108 -1.66 7.41 0.73
CA LYS A 108 -2.82 8.27 0.90
C LYS A 108 -2.65 9.13 2.16
N HIS A 109 -3.21 10.33 2.10
CA HIS A 109 -3.24 11.27 3.23
C HIS A 109 -4.48 12.15 3.16
N TYR A 110 -4.92 12.64 4.31
CA TYR A 110 -6.02 13.59 4.39
C TYR A 110 -5.56 15.00 3.98
N LYS A 111 -6.40 15.69 3.19
CA LYS A 111 -6.18 17.09 2.79
C LYS A 111 -7.25 17.98 3.43
N PRO A 112 -6.96 18.71 4.52
CA PRO A 112 -7.94 19.52 5.23
C PRO A 112 -8.67 20.52 4.34
N LYS A 113 -7.91 21.23 3.48
CA LYS A 113 -8.48 22.21 2.53
C LYS A 113 -9.49 21.60 1.55
N LYS A 114 -9.35 20.30 1.25
CA LYS A 114 -10.24 19.57 0.34
C LYS A 114 -11.26 18.70 1.07
N ARG A 115 -11.15 18.58 2.40
CA ARG A 115 -11.96 17.69 3.25
C ARG A 115 -12.06 16.27 2.70
N ALA A 116 -10.96 15.78 2.14
CA ALA A 116 -10.92 14.51 1.42
C ALA A 116 -9.55 13.84 1.54
N VAL A 117 -9.56 12.52 1.46
CA VAL A 117 -8.36 11.70 1.30
C VAL A 117 -7.90 11.76 -0.16
N SER A 118 -6.58 11.89 -0.38
CA SER A 118 -5.98 11.88 -1.71
C SER A 118 -4.84 10.89 -1.75
N THR A 119 -4.76 10.08 -2.82
CA THR A 119 -3.50 9.45 -3.21
C THR A 119 -2.48 10.53 -3.54
N LYS A 120 -1.26 10.42 -3.03
CA LYS A 120 -0.13 11.32 -3.32
C LYS A 120 0.80 10.72 -4.38
N CYS A 121 1.14 9.45 -4.19
CA CYS A 121 1.99 8.66 -5.04
C CYS A 121 1.62 7.18 -4.90
N TRP A 122 2.21 6.37 -5.76
CA TRP A 122 2.02 4.94 -5.77
C TRP A 122 3.33 4.24 -6.13
N ALA A 123 3.45 2.98 -5.76
CA ALA A 123 4.52 2.07 -6.12
C ALA A 123 3.89 0.73 -6.51
N PHE A 124 4.68 -0.15 -7.13
CA PHE A 124 4.22 -1.49 -7.43
C PHE A 124 5.40 -2.47 -7.39
N LEU A 125 5.08 -3.75 -7.28
CA LEU A 125 6.00 -4.88 -7.31
C LEU A 125 5.44 -5.91 -8.29
N GLU A 126 6.21 -6.26 -9.32
CA GLU A 126 5.83 -7.24 -10.33
C GLU A 126 6.24 -8.67 -9.95
N HIS A 127 5.76 -9.64 -10.72
CA HIS A 127 5.93 -11.06 -10.43
C HIS A 127 7.40 -11.51 -10.32
N ASP A 128 8.27 -11.00 -11.20
CA ASP A 128 9.70 -11.34 -11.26
C ASP A 128 10.55 -10.66 -10.17
N GLU A 129 9.97 -9.68 -9.48
CA GLU A 129 10.57 -8.99 -8.33
C GLU A 129 10.26 -9.69 -7.00
N LEU A 130 9.43 -10.74 -6.99
CA LEU A 130 9.09 -11.51 -5.78
C LEU A 130 10.27 -12.38 -5.32
N LYS A 131 11.14 -11.80 -4.48
CA LYS A 131 12.31 -12.46 -3.90
C LYS A 131 12.36 -12.20 -2.40
N GLU A 132 12.75 -13.21 -1.62
CA GLU A 132 12.92 -13.08 -0.17
C GLU A 132 13.89 -11.93 0.17
N GLY A 133 13.53 -11.11 1.15
CA GLY A 133 14.41 -10.06 1.68
C GLY A 133 13.95 -8.63 1.42
N GLU A 134 14.88 -7.69 1.52
CA GLU A 134 14.59 -6.25 1.46
C GLU A 134 14.45 -5.75 0.01
N VAL A 135 13.48 -4.87 -0.21
CA VAL A 135 13.28 -4.18 -1.48
C VAL A 135 12.95 -2.71 -1.26
N ALA A 136 13.46 -1.85 -2.14
CA ALA A 136 13.17 -0.42 -2.18
C ALA A 136 12.47 -0.08 -3.50
N LEU A 137 11.20 0.31 -3.42
CA LEU A 137 10.38 0.60 -4.59
C LEU A 137 10.34 2.09 -4.89
N GLU A 138 10.46 2.41 -6.18
CA GLU A 138 10.32 3.76 -6.69
C GLU A 138 8.90 4.28 -6.51
N LEU A 139 8.79 5.60 -6.31
CA LEU A 139 7.50 6.27 -6.14
C LEU A 139 7.09 6.97 -7.43
N TYR A 140 5.87 6.72 -7.87
CA TYR A 140 5.27 7.31 -9.07
C TYR A 140 4.20 8.34 -8.71
N LYS A 141 4.07 9.37 -9.54
CA LYS A 141 3.04 10.41 -9.41
C LYS A 141 1.68 9.83 -9.74
N LYS A 142 0.66 10.32 -9.03
CA LYS A 142 -0.74 10.09 -9.36
C LYS A 142 -1.13 10.69 -10.73
N PRO A 143 -2.20 10.22 -11.38
CA PRO A 143 -3.05 9.10 -10.97
C PRO A 143 -2.29 7.76 -11.00
N CYS A 144 -2.70 6.81 -10.17
CA CYS A 144 -2.22 5.44 -10.23
C CYS A 144 -2.59 4.84 -11.60
N ASP A 145 -1.65 4.19 -12.27
CA ASP A 145 -1.90 3.42 -13.50
C ASP A 145 -1.66 1.93 -13.19
N PRO A 146 -2.70 1.19 -12.76
CA PRO A 146 -2.60 -0.23 -12.46
C PRO A 146 -2.01 -1.12 -13.55
N LYS A 147 -2.13 -0.70 -14.82
CA LYS A 147 -1.59 -1.41 -15.98
C LYS A 147 -0.10 -1.10 -16.21
N ARG A 148 0.46 -0.17 -15.43
CA ARG A 148 1.88 0.19 -15.38
C ARG A 148 2.42 0.66 -16.74
N LYS A 149 1.58 1.26 -17.59
CA LYS A 149 1.94 1.70 -18.95
C LYS A 149 2.43 3.14 -19.00
N LYS A 150 1.97 4.00 -18.10
CA LYS A 150 2.28 5.44 -18.06
C LYS A 150 2.88 5.83 -16.72
N LEU A 151 4.14 5.47 -16.53
CA LEU A 151 4.88 5.75 -15.31
C LEU A 151 5.45 7.17 -15.33
N LYS A 152 5.20 7.92 -14.24
CA LYS A 152 5.77 9.25 -14.03
C LYS A 152 6.47 9.29 -12.69
N LEU A 153 7.79 9.20 -12.68
CA LEU A 153 8.57 9.19 -11.45
C LEU A 153 8.26 10.42 -10.56
N MET A 154 8.09 10.20 -9.26
CA MET A 154 7.79 11.26 -8.29
C MET A 154 9.01 12.13 -8.02
N SER A 155 10.19 11.52 -7.95
CA SER A 155 11.45 12.17 -7.60
C SER A 155 12.62 11.34 -8.11
N VAL A 156 13.68 12.02 -8.58
CA VAL A 156 14.99 11.40 -8.88
C VAL A 156 15.89 11.27 -7.64
N LYS A 157 15.50 11.89 -6.52
CA LYS A 157 16.17 11.70 -5.21
C LYS A 157 15.88 10.29 -4.67
N PRO A 158 16.78 9.71 -3.85
CA PRO A 158 16.61 8.38 -3.25
C PRO A 158 15.50 8.36 -2.18
N LEU A 159 14.25 8.43 -2.63
CA LEU A 159 13.04 8.45 -1.80
C LEU A 159 12.16 7.29 -2.25
N PHE A 160 12.17 6.22 -1.47
CA PHE A 160 11.58 4.93 -1.83
C PHE A 160 10.53 4.48 -0.81
N LEU A 161 9.70 3.52 -1.21
CA LEU A 161 8.96 2.68 -0.29
C LEU A 161 9.83 1.46 0.05
N HIS A 162 10.19 1.31 1.32
CA HIS A 162 11.02 0.20 1.80
C HIS A 162 10.13 -0.91 2.35
N LEU A 163 10.33 -2.11 1.84
CA LEU A 163 9.61 -3.31 2.23
C LEU A 163 10.60 -4.43 2.55
N LYS A 164 10.15 -5.42 3.31
CA LYS A 164 10.76 -6.75 3.36
C LYS A 164 9.73 -7.79 2.90
N LEU A 165 10.07 -8.55 1.88
CA LEU A 165 9.31 -9.71 1.43
C LEU A 165 9.66 -10.90 2.31
N ILE A 166 8.61 -11.61 2.73
CA ILE A 166 8.67 -12.82 3.53
C ILE A 166 7.90 -13.89 2.76
N LEU A 167 8.63 -14.73 2.05
CA LEU A 167 8.17 -15.92 1.37
C LEU A 167 8.13 -17.10 2.37
N PRO A 168 7.24 -18.08 2.15
CA PRO A 168 7.12 -19.25 3.00
C PRO A 168 8.32 -20.20 2.91
#